data_AF-A0A914UT40-F1
#
_entry.id   AF-A0A914UT40-F1
#
_cell.length_a   1.000
_cell.length_b   1.000
_cell.length_c   1.000
_cell.angle_alpha   90.00
_cell.angle_beta   90.00
_cell.angle_gamma   90.00
#
_symmetry.space_group_name_H-M   'P 1'
#
loop_
_entity.id
_entity.type
_entity.pdbx_description
1 polymer ?
#
loop_
_entity_poly.entity_id
_entity_poly.type
_entity_poly.pdbx_seq_one_letter_code
_entity_poly.pdbx_strand_id
1 'polypeptide(L)'
;MEYKTEVDPRRVAQDLVELLRLETDIAYSKCRSSVISLVAMLKDDLNIAQLQPVFDYLNQEDLLDVDGCVDAQRLSSCLKAINGFKEDSQQRSWSLYEDEQTIVDRLNELSSLVRFSDSRVPIHVFADNDYRSSFDLVEFYQMETRLTVKLALVDALLVLCRIDRKFVDIQLQTGLAVYVVGDIAANESELGSKCVQLLTLLFCTGHAPPIGHYDALNDGFVQRILEAINDASTSEKFAELCMNFLLSFNLHFIENNESLVIKALLQSNVTSAFIQRFLLLANREEDPVWPFAGEPPYASSVLKMLRDLLATAQLGDRLFYSNDVSVLVNILLRELADCSPGKRRITVLQAVREMTCNTSLAAGRVDDFSEVVGSIRDSEDSLDEEKSLAAEIVDKLASK
;
A
#
# COMPACT_ATOMS: atom_id res chain seq x y z
N MET A 1 -32.52 42.36 -31.58
CA MET A 1 -32.59 41.08 -30.83
C MET A 1 -31.17 40.73 -30.48
N GLU A 2 -30.73 41.13 -29.29
CA GLU A 2 -29.47 40.65 -28.73
C GLU A 2 -29.67 39.19 -28.33
N TYR A 3 -28.97 38.28 -28.99
CA TYR A 3 -28.79 36.93 -28.48
C TYR A 3 -27.97 37.05 -27.20
N LYS A 4 -28.63 37.12 -26.04
CA LYS A 4 -27.97 36.79 -24.77
C LYS A 4 -27.65 35.31 -24.84
N THR A 5 -26.40 34.98 -25.16
CA THR A 5 -25.83 33.66 -24.87
C THR A 5 -25.98 33.46 -23.36
N GLU A 6 -26.93 32.62 -22.97
CA GLU A 6 -27.13 32.22 -21.58
C GLU A 6 -25.88 31.46 -21.17
N VAL A 7 -25.07 32.06 -20.31
CA VAL A 7 -23.80 31.49 -19.86
C VAL A 7 -24.13 30.38 -18.86
N ASP A 8 -23.75 29.15 -19.18
CA ASP A 8 -23.93 27.99 -18.30
C ASP A 8 -23.02 28.12 -17.06
N PRO A 9 -23.58 28.30 -15.85
CA PRO A 9 -22.79 28.49 -14.64
C PRO A 9 -21.92 27.28 -14.28
N ARG A 10 -22.33 26.06 -14.64
CA ARG A 10 -21.55 24.84 -14.40
C ARG A 10 -20.28 24.88 -15.24
N ARG A 11 -20.42 25.21 -16.52
CA ARG A 11 -19.29 25.32 -17.45
C ARG A 11 -18.31 26.41 -17.01
N VAL A 12 -18.80 27.56 -16.54
CA VAL A 12 -17.92 28.61 -15.99
C VAL A 12 -17.16 28.12 -14.76
N ALA A 13 -17.82 27.40 -13.85
CA ALA A 13 -17.17 26.82 -12.68
C ALA A 13 -16.06 25.84 -13.08
N GLN A 14 -16.31 24.97 -14.07
CA GLN A 14 -15.32 24.05 -14.64
C GLN A 14 -14.15 24.81 -15.26
N ASP A 15 -14.42 25.75 -16.18
CA ASP A 15 -13.41 26.53 -16.91
C ASP A 15 -12.50 27.32 -15.96
N LEU A 16 -13.03 27.85 -14.85
CA LEU A 16 -12.21 28.56 -13.85
C LEU A 16 -11.20 27.64 -13.15
N VAL A 17 -11.62 26.43 -12.79
CA VAL A 17 -10.74 25.44 -12.15
C VAL A 17 -9.71 24.93 -13.16
N GLU A 18 -10.14 24.65 -14.39
CA GLU A 18 -9.27 24.19 -15.47
C GLU A 18 -8.25 25.25 -15.89
N LEU A 19 -8.63 26.52 -15.97
CA LEU A 19 -7.71 27.62 -16.29
C LEU A 19 -6.60 27.72 -15.23
N LEU A 20 -6.96 27.65 -13.94
CA LEU A 20 -5.96 27.66 -12.88
C LEU A 20 -5.06 26.41 -12.93
N ARG A 21 -5.64 25.26 -13.29
CA ARG A 21 -4.89 24.01 -13.45
C ARG A 21 -3.97 24.00 -14.67
N LEU A 22 -4.31 24.71 -15.74
CA LEU A 22 -3.48 24.88 -16.94
C LEU A 22 -2.27 25.76 -16.66
N GLU A 23 -2.46 26.83 -15.88
CA GLU A 23 -1.41 27.80 -15.57
C GLU A 23 -0.54 27.38 -14.36
N THR A 24 -0.92 26.33 -13.63
CA THR A 24 -0.22 25.91 -12.41
C THR A 24 -0.08 24.39 -12.27
N ASP A 25 1.01 23.94 -11.64
CA ASP A 25 1.21 22.53 -11.25
C ASP A 25 0.59 22.20 -9.88
N ILE A 26 -0.44 22.94 -9.48
CA ILE A 26 -1.14 22.73 -8.22
C ILE A 26 -2.15 21.58 -8.38
N ALA A 27 -2.28 20.76 -7.34
CA ALA A 27 -3.23 19.65 -7.32
C ALA A 27 -4.68 20.13 -7.56
N TYR A 28 -5.47 19.34 -8.29
CA TYR A 28 -6.85 19.70 -8.66
C TYR A 28 -7.70 20.16 -7.47
N SER A 29 -7.63 19.45 -6.35
CA SER A 29 -8.35 19.80 -5.12
C SER A 29 -7.97 21.18 -4.57
N LYS A 30 -6.70 21.56 -4.67
CA LYS A 30 -6.21 22.88 -4.25
C LYS A 30 -6.60 23.97 -5.25
N CYS A 31 -6.60 23.67 -6.56
CA CYS A 31 -7.13 24.60 -7.57
C CYS A 31 -8.60 24.90 -7.29
N ARG A 32 -9.42 23.86 -7.07
CA ARG A 32 -10.83 23.99 -6.73
C ARG A 32 -11.05 24.83 -5.47
N SER A 33 -10.35 24.54 -4.38
CA SER A 33 -10.45 25.32 -3.13
C SER A 33 -10.00 26.78 -3.29
N SER A 34 -9.00 27.04 -4.15
CA SER A 34 -8.54 28.39 -4.44
C SER A 34 -9.59 29.18 -5.23
N VAL A 35 -10.19 28.57 -6.25
CA VAL A 35 -11.28 29.19 -7.03
C VAL A 35 -12.50 29.42 -6.15
N ILE A 36 -12.88 28.47 -5.28
CA ILE A 36 -13.97 28.65 -4.30
C ILE A 36 -13.71 29.89 -3.44
N SER A 37 -12.49 30.02 -2.89
CA SER A 37 -12.13 31.15 -2.02
C SER A 37 -12.16 32.49 -2.76
N LEU A 38 -11.68 32.52 -4.01
CA LEU A 38 -11.71 33.72 -4.85
C LEU A 38 -13.15 34.10 -5.21
N VAL A 39 -13.97 33.14 -5.64
CA VAL A 39 -15.38 33.39 -5.99
C VAL A 39 -16.18 33.80 -4.76
N ALA A 40 -15.92 33.23 -3.58
CA ALA A 40 -16.53 33.65 -2.33
C ALA A 40 -16.23 35.13 -2.02
N MET A 41 -14.95 35.54 -2.11
CA MET A 41 -14.55 36.93 -1.88
C MET A 41 -15.22 37.89 -2.90
N LEU A 42 -15.23 37.54 -4.19
CA LEU A 42 -15.90 38.36 -5.20
C LEU A 42 -17.42 38.44 -4.98
N LYS A 43 -18.05 37.37 -4.52
CA LYS A 43 -19.49 37.31 -4.25
C LYS A 43 -19.86 38.09 -3.00
N ASP A 44 -19.14 37.89 -1.89
CA ASP A 44 -19.50 38.39 -0.57
C ASP A 44 -18.94 39.80 -0.31
N ASP A 45 -17.65 40.04 -0.64
CA ASP A 45 -17.00 41.32 -0.36
C ASP A 45 -17.27 42.38 -1.45
N LEU A 46 -17.39 41.95 -2.71
CA LEU A 46 -17.71 42.84 -3.84
C LEU A 46 -19.19 42.81 -4.27
N ASN A 47 -20.02 42.03 -3.57
CA ASN A 47 -21.47 41.95 -3.75
C ASN A 47 -21.91 41.57 -5.19
N ILE A 48 -21.16 40.68 -5.86
CA ILE A 48 -21.46 40.21 -7.22
C ILE A 48 -22.41 39.00 -7.15
N ALA A 49 -23.70 39.27 -6.93
CA ALA A 49 -24.72 38.24 -6.74
C ALA A 49 -24.86 37.25 -7.91
N GLN A 50 -24.47 37.64 -9.13
CA GLN A 50 -24.51 36.77 -10.31
C GLN A 50 -23.58 35.56 -10.21
N LEU A 51 -22.62 35.56 -9.28
CA LEU A 51 -21.70 34.44 -9.06
C LEU A 51 -22.28 33.33 -8.18
N GLN A 52 -23.46 33.52 -7.55
CA GLN A 52 -24.05 32.50 -6.68
C GLN A 52 -24.21 31.14 -7.37
N PRO A 53 -24.76 31.03 -8.60
CA PRO A 53 -24.90 29.73 -9.25
C PRO A 53 -23.54 29.06 -9.53
N VAL A 54 -22.52 29.84 -9.89
CA VAL A 54 -21.15 29.33 -10.11
C VAL A 54 -20.56 28.81 -8.79
N PHE A 55 -20.75 29.56 -7.70
CA PHE A 55 -20.32 29.15 -6.36
C PHE A 55 -20.99 27.85 -5.91
N ASP A 56 -22.30 27.69 -6.18
CA ASP A 56 -23.02 26.46 -5.85
C ASP A 56 -22.44 25.25 -6.60
N TYR A 57 -22.17 25.38 -7.90
CA TYR A 57 -21.51 24.32 -8.69
C TYR A 57 -20.08 24.03 -8.21
N LEU A 58 -19.31 25.06 -7.86
CA LEU A 58 -17.95 24.87 -7.34
C LEU A 58 -17.92 24.01 -6.07
N ASN A 59 -18.98 24.02 -5.27
CA ASN A 59 -19.11 23.22 -4.05
C ASN A 59 -19.65 21.78 -4.30
N GLN A 60 -20.09 21.45 -5.52
CA GLN A 60 -20.53 20.09 -5.87
C GLN A 60 -19.36 19.15 -6.19
N GLU A 61 -19.43 17.90 -5.74
CA GLU A 61 -18.38 16.89 -5.96
C GLU A 61 -18.27 16.39 -7.41
N ASP A 62 -19.34 16.51 -8.19
CA ASP A 62 -19.45 16.08 -9.59
C ASP A 62 -19.14 17.21 -10.59
N LEU A 63 -18.50 18.29 -10.14
CA LEU A 63 -18.10 19.38 -11.02
C LEU A 63 -17.18 18.91 -12.16
N LEU A 64 -16.26 17.99 -11.87
CA LEU A 64 -15.26 17.52 -12.84
C LEU A 64 -15.90 16.71 -13.96
N ASP A 65 -15.71 17.15 -15.21
CA ASP A 65 -15.91 16.33 -16.40
C ASP A 65 -14.65 15.48 -16.63
N VAL A 66 -14.71 14.19 -16.30
CA VAL A 66 -13.55 13.29 -16.38
C VAL A 66 -13.15 13.02 -17.84
N ASP A 67 -14.10 12.93 -18.76
CA ASP A 67 -13.85 12.60 -20.17
C ASP A 67 -13.21 13.80 -20.90
N GLY A 68 -13.69 15.01 -20.58
CA GLY A 68 -13.31 16.24 -21.27
C GLY A 68 -12.09 16.97 -20.71
N CYS A 69 -11.68 16.70 -19.46
CA CYS A 69 -10.73 17.58 -18.79
C CYS A 69 -9.31 17.53 -19.36
N VAL A 70 -8.60 18.64 -19.15
CA VAL A 70 -7.21 18.82 -19.59
C VAL A 70 -6.28 17.72 -19.07
N ASP A 71 -6.41 17.32 -17.80
CA ASP A 71 -5.55 16.29 -17.20
C ASP A 71 -5.76 14.93 -17.90
N ALA A 72 -6.99 14.59 -18.31
CA ALA A 72 -7.28 13.35 -19.05
C ALA A 72 -6.60 13.37 -20.42
N GLN A 73 -6.75 14.46 -21.17
CA GLN A 73 -6.13 14.63 -22.50
C GLN A 73 -4.60 14.58 -22.44
N ARG A 74 -4.01 15.24 -21.43
CA ARG A 74 -2.56 15.22 -21.18
C ARG A 74 -2.08 13.82 -20.83
N LEU A 75 -2.81 13.11 -19.96
CA LEU A 75 -2.47 11.76 -19.55
C LEU A 75 -2.52 10.77 -20.73
N SER A 76 -3.59 10.80 -21.54
CA SER A 76 -3.69 9.97 -22.75
C SER A 76 -2.59 10.28 -23.76
N SER A 77 -2.21 11.55 -23.92
CA SER A 77 -1.13 11.96 -24.82
C SER A 77 0.24 11.48 -24.32
N CYS A 78 0.46 11.56 -23.00
CA CYS A 78 1.66 11.08 -22.34
C CYS A 78 1.82 9.56 -22.50
N LEU A 79 0.76 8.79 -22.25
CA LEU A 79 0.75 7.34 -22.41
C LEU A 79 1.02 6.90 -23.86
N LYS A 80 0.44 7.61 -24.85
CA LYS A 80 0.73 7.36 -26.27
C LYS A 80 2.20 7.57 -26.60
N ALA A 81 2.81 8.64 -26.07
CA ALA A 81 4.25 8.91 -26.27
C ALA A 81 5.12 7.81 -25.64
N ILE A 82 4.79 7.38 -24.42
CA ILE A 82 5.51 6.30 -23.72
C ILE A 82 5.40 4.98 -24.49
N ASN A 83 4.21 4.63 -25.01
CA ASN A 83 4.07 3.45 -25.84
C ASN A 83 4.88 3.54 -27.14
N GLY A 84 5.00 4.73 -27.74
CA GLY A 84 5.90 4.97 -28.88
C GLY A 84 7.36 4.62 -28.55
N PHE A 85 7.87 5.08 -27.40
CA PHE A 85 9.23 4.73 -26.95
C PHE A 85 9.42 3.23 -26.72
N LYS A 86 8.39 2.54 -26.21
CA LYS A 86 8.38 1.09 -26.05
C LYS A 86 8.47 0.38 -27.41
N GLU A 87 7.65 0.78 -28.38
CA GLU A 87 7.64 0.19 -29.73
C GLU A 87 8.97 0.44 -30.46
N ASP A 88 9.56 1.63 -30.33
CA ASP A 88 10.88 1.95 -30.88
C ASP A 88 11.98 1.08 -30.28
N SER A 89 11.91 0.82 -28.96
CA SER A 89 12.84 -0.06 -28.25
C SER A 89 12.75 -1.51 -28.75
N GLN A 90 11.56 -1.98 -29.11
CA GLN A 90 11.35 -3.29 -29.74
C GLN A 90 11.93 -3.36 -31.16
N GLN A 91 11.92 -2.24 -31.90
CA GLN A 91 12.37 -2.17 -33.29
C GLN A 91 13.88 -1.94 -33.46
N ARG A 92 14.65 -1.69 -32.37
CA ARG A 92 16.12 -1.51 -32.37
C ARG A 92 16.62 -0.50 -33.41
N SER A 93 15.89 0.60 -33.57
CA SER A 93 16.30 1.70 -34.44
C SER A 93 17.57 2.38 -33.88
N TRP A 94 18.49 2.80 -34.76
CA TRP A 94 19.81 3.35 -34.39
C TRP A 94 19.77 4.68 -33.60
N SER A 95 18.61 5.28 -33.34
CA SER A 95 18.44 6.58 -32.64
C SER A 95 18.38 6.49 -31.10
N LEU A 96 18.52 5.30 -30.52
CA LEU A 96 18.26 5.00 -29.09
C LEU A 96 19.09 5.78 -28.05
N TYR A 97 20.12 6.52 -28.46
CA TYR A 97 21.05 7.19 -27.55
C TYR A 97 20.74 8.67 -27.28
N GLU A 98 19.88 9.33 -28.08
CA GLU A 98 19.66 10.79 -27.96
C GLU A 98 18.47 11.20 -27.09
N ASP A 99 17.53 10.29 -26.75
CA ASP A 99 16.24 10.66 -26.14
C ASP A 99 16.03 10.19 -24.68
N GLU A 100 17.08 9.74 -23.97
CA GLU A 100 16.93 9.24 -22.58
C GLU A 100 16.24 10.27 -21.66
N GLN A 101 16.69 11.53 -21.72
CA GLN A 101 16.09 12.61 -20.94
C GLN A 101 14.63 12.85 -21.33
N THR A 102 14.29 12.76 -22.62
CA THR A 102 12.91 12.92 -23.09
C THR A 102 12.00 11.82 -22.56
N ILE A 103 12.48 10.57 -22.49
CA ILE A 103 11.75 9.46 -21.88
C ILE A 103 11.54 9.73 -20.39
N VAL A 104 12.59 10.11 -19.67
CA VAL A 104 12.52 10.44 -18.23
C VAL A 104 11.55 11.60 -17.98
N ASP A 105 11.60 12.67 -18.78
CA ASP A 105 10.69 13.82 -18.65
C ASP A 105 9.23 13.41 -18.85
N ARG A 106 8.96 12.52 -19.80
CA ARG A 106 7.60 11.98 -20.03
C ARG A 106 7.13 11.09 -18.89
N LEU A 107 7.99 10.25 -18.33
CA LEU A 107 7.67 9.42 -17.16
C LEU A 107 7.45 10.25 -15.89
N ASN A 108 8.21 11.33 -15.74
CA ASN A 108 8.02 12.30 -14.66
C ASN A 108 6.72 13.10 -14.84
N GLU A 109 6.39 13.47 -16.09
CA GLU A 109 5.10 14.07 -16.41
C GLU A 109 3.93 13.12 -16.09
N LEU A 110 4.04 11.85 -16.48
CA LEU A 110 3.07 10.81 -16.12
C LEU A 110 2.88 10.76 -14.59
N SER A 111 3.97 10.62 -13.84
CA SER A 111 3.94 10.55 -12.38
C SER A 111 3.30 11.80 -11.76
N SER A 112 3.59 12.98 -12.30
CA SER A 112 3.02 14.26 -11.87
C SER A 112 1.52 14.32 -12.11
N LEU A 113 1.07 13.99 -13.33
CA LEU A 113 -0.35 13.98 -13.69
C LEU A 113 -1.14 13.02 -12.80
N VAL A 114 -0.63 11.80 -12.63
CA VAL A 114 -1.21 10.75 -11.80
C VAL A 114 -1.30 11.17 -10.32
N ARG A 115 -0.32 11.92 -9.81
CA ARG A 115 -0.28 12.37 -8.41
C ARG A 115 -1.15 13.58 -8.11
N PHE A 116 -1.25 14.52 -9.06
CA PHE A 116 -1.84 15.85 -8.81
C PHE A 116 -3.21 16.06 -9.45
N SER A 117 -3.62 15.20 -10.38
CA SER A 117 -5.00 15.19 -10.88
C SER A 117 -5.99 14.63 -9.84
N ASP A 118 -7.29 14.83 -10.08
CA ASP A 118 -8.34 14.12 -9.36
C ASP A 118 -8.23 12.61 -9.64
N SER A 119 -8.29 11.76 -8.60
CA SER A 119 -8.04 10.32 -8.73
C SER A 119 -8.96 9.61 -9.72
N ARG A 120 -10.16 10.16 -10.00
CA ARG A 120 -11.07 9.62 -11.01
C ARG A 120 -10.49 9.68 -12.42
N VAL A 121 -9.65 10.67 -12.71
CA VAL A 121 -9.03 10.89 -14.03
C VAL A 121 -8.06 9.77 -14.42
N PRO A 122 -6.99 9.48 -13.65
CA PRO A 122 -6.08 8.39 -14.00
C PRO A 122 -6.79 7.03 -13.93
N ILE A 123 -7.73 6.81 -13.00
CA ILE A 123 -8.54 5.58 -12.98
C ILE A 123 -9.29 5.40 -14.30
N HIS A 124 -9.95 6.45 -14.77
CA HIS A 124 -10.71 6.43 -16.02
C HIS A 124 -9.79 6.23 -17.25
N VAL A 125 -8.73 7.04 -17.38
CA VAL A 125 -7.83 6.99 -18.55
C VAL A 125 -7.10 5.65 -18.66
N PHE A 126 -6.66 5.07 -17.55
CA PHE A 126 -6.06 3.73 -17.61
C PHE A 126 -7.10 2.64 -17.78
N ALA A 127 -8.33 2.80 -17.31
CA ALA A 127 -9.38 1.80 -17.56
C ALA A 127 -9.76 1.72 -19.05
N ASP A 128 -9.46 2.76 -19.84
CA ASP A 128 -9.63 2.73 -21.28
C ASP A 128 -8.83 1.57 -21.90
N ASN A 129 -9.48 0.82 -22.79
CA ASN A 129 -8.92 -0.37 -23.42
C ASN A 129 -8.40 -1.43 -22.41
N ASP A 130 -9.20 -1.76 -21.39
CA ASP A 130 -8.94 -2.84 -20.42
C ASP A 130 -7.56 -2.77 -19.74
N TYR A 131 -7.14 -1.56 -19.33
CA TYR A 131 -5.85 -1.36 -18.66
C TYR A 131 -4.62 -1.64 -19.52
N ARG A 132 -4.75 -1.64 -20.86
CA ARG A 132 -3.63 -1.93 -21.77
C ARG A 132 -2.40 -1.07 -21.49
N SER A 133 -2.57 0.22 -21.23
CA SER A 133 -1.45 1.13 -20.89
C SER A 133 -0.71 0.73 -19.61
N SER A 134 -1.39 0.11 -18.64
CA SER A 134 -0.76 -0.43 -17.45
C SER A 134 0.15 -1.63 -17.78
N PHE A 135 -0.26 -2.49 -18.71
CA PHE A 135 0.57 -3.60 -19.20
C PHE A 135 1.75 -3.10 -20.03
N ASP A 136 1.54 -2.10 -20.89
CA ASP A 136 2.60 -1.53 -21.72
C ASP A 136 3.73 -0.92 -20.87
N LEU A 137 3.43 -0.32 -19.72
CA LEU A 137 4.44 0.17 -18.77
C LEU A 137 5.29 -0.96 -18.18
N VAL A 138 4.67 -2.10 -17.84
CA VAL A 138 5.39 -3.27 -17.30
C VAL A 138 6.26 -3.92 -18.38
N GLU A 139 5.72 -4.07 -19.60
CA GLU A 139 6.49 -4.55 -20.75
C GLU A 139 7.68 -3.60 -21.02
N PHE A 140 7.48 -2.28 -20.93
CA PHE A 140 8.55 -1.31 -21.10
C PHE A 140 9.64 -1.45 -20.03
N TYR A 141 9.24 -1.59 -18.76
CA TYR A 141 10.18 -1.85 -17.66
C TYR A 141 11.01 -3.10 -17.88
N GLN A 142 10.41 -4.18 -18.38
CA GLN A 142 11.11 -5.43 -18.67
C GLN A 142 12.19 -5.27 -19.74
N MET A 143 11.95 -4.43 -20.75
CA MET A 143 12.85 -4.23 -21.89
C MET A 143 13.94 -3.19 -21.62
N GLU A 144 13.71 -2.27 -20.67
CA GLU A 144 14.61 -1.16 -20.39
C GLU A 144 15.85 -1.60 -19.60
N THR A 145 17.02 -1.10 -20.01
CA THR A 145 18.31 -1.39 -19.36
C THR A 145 18.94 -0.17 -18.69
N ARG A 146 18.52 1.04 -19.05
CA ARG A 146 19.05 2.30 -18.53
C ARG A 146 18.48 2.58 -17.14
N LEU A 147 19.36 2.82 -16.18
CA LEU A 147 19.00 2.96 -14.76
C LEU A 147 18.06 4.15 -14.50
N THR A 148 18.32 5.31 -15.12
CA THR A 148 17.53 6.54 -15.00
C THR A 148 16.08 6.33 -15.46
N VAL A 149 15.89 5.66 -16.60
CA VAL A 149 14.58 5.31 -17.14
C VAL A 149 13.89 4.27 -16.25
N LYS A 150 14.62 3.24 -15.79
CA LYS A 150 14.08 2.26 -14.82
C LYS A 150 13.59 2.95 -13.54
N LEU A 151 14.36 3.88 -12.98
CA LEU A 151 13.97 4.64 -11.79
C LEU A 151 12.67 5.41 -12.03
N ALA A 152 12.58 6.13 -13.15
CA ALA A 152 11.38 6.88 -13.53
C ALA A 152 10.17 5.98 -13.79
N LEU A 153 10.36 4.79 -14.38
CA LEU A 153 9.33 3.77 -14.57
C LEU A 153 8.81 3.22 -13.25
N VAL A 154 9.70 2.86 -12.32
CA VAL A 154 9.31 2.37 -11.00
C VAL A 154 8.58 3.46 -10.22
N ASP A 155 9.01 4.71 -10.31
CA ASP A 155 8.27 5.84 -9.70
C ASP A 155 6.88 5.99 -10.29
N ALA A 156 6.72 5.92 -11.62
CA ALA A 156 5.41 5.96 -12.25
C ALA A 156 4.51 4.79 -11.79
N LEU A 157 5.05 3.58 -11.70
CA LEU A 157 4.33 2.39 -11.23
C LEU A 157 3.96 2.49 -9.74
N LEU A 158 4.85 3.02 -8.90
CA LEU A 158 4.60 3.27 -7.48
C LEU A 158 3.46 4.27 -7.29
N VAL A 159 3.47 5.39 -8.02
CA VAL A 159 2.41 6.39 -7.94
C VAL A 159 1.09 5.81 -8.45
N LEU A 160 1.12 5.04 -9.55
CA LEU A 160 -0.07 4.37 -10.08
C LEU A 160 -0.71 3.40 -9.07
N CYS A 161 0.11 2.54 -8.45
CA CYS A 161 -0.36 1.55 -7.46
C CYS A 161 -0.93 2.20 -6.18
N ARG A 162 -0.63 3.47 -5.91
CA ARG A 162 -1.17 4.21 -4.74
C ARG A 162 -2.52 4.86 -4.99
N ILE A 163 -3.01 4.94 -6.23
CA ILE A 163 -4.29 5.57 -6.52
C ILE A 163 -5.46 4.67 -6.13
N ASP A 164 -5.45 3.43 -6.62
CA ASP A 164 -6.57 2.52 -6.49
C ASP A 164 -6.08 1.07 -6.38
N ARG A 165 -6.72 0.31 -5.48
CA ARG A 165 -6.41 -1.10 -5.24
C ARG A 165 -6.55 -1.97 -6.50
N LYS A 166 -7.39 -1.59 -7.45
CA LYS A 166 -7.57 -2.31 -8.72
C LYS A 166 -6.29 -2.28 -9.54
N PHE A 167 -5.50 -1.20 -9.48
CA PHE A 167 -4.18 -1.19 -10.11
C PHE A 167 -3.25 -2.19 -9.44
N VAL A 168 -3.21 -2.24 -8.12
CA VAL A 168 -2.42 -3.23 -7.38
C VAL A 168 -2.77 -4.65 -7.83
N ASP A 169 -4.06 -4.98 -7.84
CA ASP A 169 -4.53 -6.32 -8.22
C ASP A 169 -4.18 -6.66 -9.67
N ILE A 170 -4.36 -5.72 -10.62
CA ILE A 170 -3.96 -5.92 -12.02
C ILE A 170 -2.46 -6.13 -12.13
N GLN A 171 -1.66 -5.27 -11.49
CA GLN A 171 -0.20 -5.30 -11.56
C GLN A 171 0.37 -6.58 -10.95
N LEU A 172 -0.23 -7.10 -9.88
CA LEU A 172 0.16 -8.37 -9.27
C LEU A 172 -0.02 -9.56 -10.23
N GLN A 173 -1.03 -9.50 -11.12
CA GLN A 173 -1.25 -10.53 -12.14
C GLN A 173 -0.26 -10.44 -13.33
N THR A 174 0.46 -9.33 -13.48
CA THR A 174 1.51 -9.20 -14.51
C THR A 174 2.84 -9.83 -14.06
N GLY A 175 3.84 -9.84 -14.94
CA GLY A 175 5.21 -10.22 -14.59
C GLY A 175 5.97 -9.21 -13.71
N LEU A 176 5.38 -8.07 -13.35
CA LEU A 176 6.07 -6.97 -12.65
C LEU A 176 6.76 -7.42 -11.36
N ALA A 177 6.07 -8.18 -10.51
CA ALA A 177 6.62 -8.70 -9.26
C ALA A 177 7.87 -9.57 -9.49
N VAL A 178 7.90 -10.33 -10.60
CA VAL A 178 9.05 -11.16 -10.98
C VAL A 178 10.20 -10.31 -11.51
N TYR A 179 9.91 -9.31 -12.35
CA TYR A 179 10.94 -8.47 -12.98
C TYR A 179 11.72 -7.65 -11.96
N VAL A 180 11.04 -7.12 -10.94
CA VAL A 180 11.71 -6.30 -9.91
C VAL A 180 12.61 -7.11 -8.97
N VAL A 181 12.41 -8.43 -8.82
CA VAL A 181 13.28 -9.29 -7.99
C VAL A 181 14.74 -9.23 -8.43
N GLY A 182 14.98 -9.15 -9.75
CA GLY A 182 16.34 -9.05 -10.30
C GLY A 182 17.03 -7.71 -9.99
N ASP A 183 16.25 -6.63 -9.91
CA ASP A 183 16.73 -5.30 -9.58
C ASP A 183 16.85 -5.07 -8.05
N ILE A 184 16.27 -5.97 -7.24
CA ILE A 184 16.53 -6.09 -5.81
C ILE A 184 17.80 -6.92 -5.62
N ALA A 185 18.95 -6.26 -5.80
CA ALA A 185 20.18 -6.74 -5.19
C ALA A 185 20.03 -6.60 -3.67
N ALA A 186 20.61 -7.51 -2.90
CA ALA A 186 20.63 -7.43 -1.43
C ALA A 186 21.43 -6.21 -0.88
N ASN A 187 21.77 -5.24 -1.74
CA ASN A 187 22.47 -4.01 -1.43
C ASN A 187 21.49 -2.83 -1.54
N GLU A 188 21.67 -1.85 -0.66
CA GLU A 188 20.93 -0.59 -0.63
C GLU A 188 21.25 0.27 -1.87
N SER A 189 20.54 0.00 -2.97
CA SER A 189 20.49 0.90 -4.12
C SER A 189 19.17 1.66 -4.13
N GLU A 190 19.15 2.83 -4.78
CA GLU A 190 17.92 3.60 -4.95
C GLU A 190 16.85 2.79 -5.69
N LEU A 191 17.24 2.12 -6.79
CA LEU A 191 16.34 1.26 -7.56
C LEU A 191 15.84 0.10 -6.70
N GLY A 192 16.73 -0.62 -6.01
CA GLY A 192 16.36 -1.72 -5.13
C GLY A 192 15.37 -1.29 -4.04
N SER A 193 15.59 -0.13 -3.43
CA SER A 193 14.68 0.43 -2.41
C SER A 193 13.28 0.72 -2.98
N LYS A 194 13.20 1.29 -4.18
CA LYS A 194 11.92 1.54 -4.87
C LYS A 194 11.25 0.23 -5.31
N CYS A 195 12.02 -0.76 -5.75
CA CYS A 195 11.52 -2.10 -6.09
C CYS A 195 10.95 -2.84 -4.87
N VAL A 196 11.60 -2.77 -3.70
CA VAL A 196 11.06 -3.34 -2.44
C VAL A 196 9.76 -2.63 -2.03
N GLN A 197 9.69 -1.30 -2.16
CA GLN A 197 8.44 -0.56 -1.95
C GLN A 197 7.34 -0.99 -2.91
N LEU A 198 7.69 -1.21 -4.18
CA LEU A 198 6.73 -1.64 -5.19
C LEU A 198 6.21 -3.04 -4.89
N LEU A 199 7.09 -3.99 -4.53
CA LEU A 199 6.65 -5.31 -4.05
C LEU A 199 5.74 -5.20 -2.83
N THR A 200 6.07 -4.32 -1.88
CA THR A 200 5.22 -4.08 -0.71
C THR A 200 3.80 -3.66 -1.11
N LEU A 201 3.69 -2.73 -2.07
CA LEU A 201 2.39 -2.31 -2.61
C LEU A 201 1.69 -3.44 -3.38
N LEU A 202 2.41 -4.22 -4.19
CA LEU A 202 1.81 -5.30 -4.99
C LEU A 202 1.16 -6.38 -4.10
N PHE A 203 1.71 -6.63 -2.92
CA PHE A 203 1.18 -7.60 -1.97
C PHE A 203 0.28 -6.98 -0.88
N CYS A 204 0.05 -5.66 -0.91
CA CYS A 204 -0.66 -4.97 0.18
C CYS A 204 -2.15 -5.34 0.29
N THR A 205 -2.75 -5.97 -0.72
CA THR A 205 -4.16 -6.41 -0.66
C THR A 205 -4.31 -7.82 -0.05
N GLY A 206 -3.22 -8.56 0.08
CA GLY A 206 -3.23 -9.96 0.52
C GLY A 206 -3.76 -10.95 -0.52
N HIS A 207 -3.91 -10.55 -1.79
CA HIS A 207 -4.21 -11.47 -2.87
C HIS A 207 -2.97 -12.31 -3.25
N ALA A 208 -3.20 -13.57 -3.63
CA ALA A 208 -2.13 -14.44 -4.08
C ALA A 208 -1.69 -14.06 -5.51
N PRO A 209 -0.37 -14.12 -5.81
CA PRO A 209 0.13 -13.94 -7.15
C PRO A 209 -0.11 -15.21 -8.00
N PRO A 210 0.02 -15.13 -9.33
CA PRO A 210 0.11 -16.31 -10.17
C PRO A 210 1.22 -17.27 -9.70
N ILE A 211 0.97 -18.59 -9.80
CA ILE A 211 1.87 -19.64 -9.26
C ILE A 211 3.30 -19.52 -9.84
N GLY A 212 3.45 -19.13 -11.10
CA GLY A 212 4.76 -18.96 -11.74
C GLY A 212 5.63 -17.87 -11.09
N HIS A 213 5.05 -16.96 -10.32
CA HIS A 213 5.81 -15.90 -9.66
C HIS A 213 6.71 -16.43 -8.55
N TYR A 214 6.36 -17.56 -7.94
CA TYR A 214 7.17 -18.20 -6.90
C TYR A 214 8.48 -18.78 -7.43
N ASP A 215 8.69 -18.90 -8.75
CA ASP A 215 9.99 -19.25 -9.32
C ASP A 215 11.04 -18.18 -9.00
N ALA A 216 10.64 -16.91 -8.98
CA ALA A 216 11.48 -15.78 -8.60
C ALA A 216 11.31 -15.38 -7.13
N LEU A 217 10.08 -15.36 -6.63
CA LEU A 217 9.73 -15.09 -5.22
C LEU A 217 9.88 -16.37 -4.36
N ASN A 218 11.00 -17.06 -4.52
CA ASN A 218 11.29 -18.35 -3.87
C ASN A 218 11.92 -18.17 -2.48
N ASP A 219 12.19 -19.29 -1.80
CA ASP A 219 12.86 -19.33 -0.49
C ASP A 219 14.18 -18.53 -0.47
N GLY A 220 14.98 -18.63 -1.53
CA GLY A 220 16.25 -17.90 -1.64
C GLY A 220 16.08 -16.39 -1.74
N PHE A 221 15.00 -15.90 -2.34
CA PHE A 221 14.68 -14.48 -2.33
C PHE A 221 14.26 -14.01 -0.93
N VAL A 222 13.38 -14.74 -0.26
CA VAL A 222 12.92 -14.40 1.09
C VAL A 222 14.09 -14.43 2.10
N GLN A 223 15.01 -15.40 1.98
CA GLN A 223 16.22 -15.45 2.79
C GLN A 223 17.09 -14.21 2.60
N ARG A 224 17.31 -13.74 1.37
CA ARG A 224 18.07 -12.50 1.10
C ARG A 224 17.42 -11.27 1.74
N ILE A 225 16.09 -11.18 1.74
CA ILE A 225 15.37 -10.09 2.41
C ILE A 225 15.58 -10.16 3.93
N LEU A 226 15.49 -11.36 4.51
CA LEU A 226 15.76 -11.57 5.95
C LEU A 226 17.21 -11.25 6.32
N GLU A 227 18.17 -11.58 5.46
CA GLU A 227 19.58 -11.21 5.64
C GLU A 227 19.76 -9.68 5.68
N ALA A 228 19.14 -8.96 4.75
CA ALA A 228 19.18 -7.49 4.72
C ALA A 228 18.58 -6.85 5.99
N ILE A 229 17.54 -7.45 6.57
CA ILE A 229 16.96 -6.95 7.84
C ILE A 229 17.91 -7.20 9.01
N ASN A 230 18.58 -8.35 9.02
CA ASN A 230 19.43 -8.77 10.13
C ASN A 230 20.85 -8.17 10.07
N ASP A 231 21.32 -7.78 8.89
CA ASP A 231 22.66 -7.23 8.72
C ASP A 231 22.75 -5.83 9.32
N ALA A 232 23.61 -5.67 10.33
CA ALA A 232 23.90 -4.39 10.97
C ALA A 232 24.54 -3.36 10.02
N SER A 233 25.07 -3.80 8.86
CA SER A 233 25.62 -2.93 7.83
C SER A 233 24.54 -2.28 6.95
N THR A 234 23.33 -2.85 6.93
CA THR A 234 22.19 -2.33 6.15
C THR A 234 21.61 -1.09 6.82
N SER A 235 21.25 -0.07 6.04
CA SER A 235 20.61 1.11 6.61
C SER A 235 19.26 0.79 7.24
N GLU A 236 18.90 1.52 8.29
CA GLU A 236 17.62 1.33 8.97
C GLU A 236 16.44 1.51 8.02
N LYS A 237 16.54 2.46 7.07
CA LYS A 237 15.49 2.70 6.08
C LYS A 237 15.29 1.49 5.17
N PHE A 238 16.36 0.90 4.65
CA PHE A 238 16.23 -0.26 3.78
C PHE A 238 15.76 -1.50 4.56
N ALA A 239 16.23 -1.69 5.80
CA ALA A 239 15.72 -2.73 6.68
C ALA A 239 14.22 -2.58 6.97
N GLU A 240 13.73 -1.36 7.21
CA GLU A 240 12.29 -1.07 7.35
C GLU A 240 11.50 -1.41 6.09
N LEU A 241 12.01 -1.06 4.90
CA LEU A 241 11.37 -1.43 3.63
C LEU A 241 11.27 -2.95 3.46
N CYS A 242 12.35 -3.67 3.75
CA CYS A 242 12.37 -5.12 3.72
C CYS A 242 11.40 -5.74 4.73
N MET A 243 11.29 -5.17 5.93
CA MET A 243 10.29 -5.58 6.93
C MET A 243 8.86 -5.41 6.41
N ASN A 244 8.55 -4.25 5.83
CA ASN A 244 7.22 -3.98 5.27
C ASN A 244 6.90 -4.94 4.11
N PHE A 245 7.88 -5.25 3.27
CA PHE A 245 7.72 -6.27 2.24
C PHE A 245 7.39 -7.63 2.85
N LEU A 246 8.12 -8.12 3.86
CA LEU A 246 7.81 -9.41 4.48
C LEU A 246 6.40 -9.44 5.10
N LEU A 247 5.97 -8.35 5.72
CA LEU A 247 4.61 -8.22 6.25
C LEU A 247 3.57 -8.34 5.14
N SER A 248 3.73 -7.57 4.05
CA SER A 248 2.82 -7.59 2.91
C SER A 248 2.80 -8.94 2.20
N PHE A 249 3.97 -9.53 1.96
CA PHE A 249 4.12 -10.81 1.29
C PHE A 249 3.53 -11.93 2.14
N ASN A 250 3.58 -11.84 3.46
CA ASN A 250 2.97 -12.86 4.30
C ASN A 250 1.44 -12.84 4.23
N LEU A 251 0.78 -11.72 3.92
CA LEU A 251 -0.68 -11.58 3.98
C LEU A 251 -1.45 -12.67 3.22
N HIS A 252 -0.99 -13.04 2.02
CA HIS A 252 -1.72 -13.96 1.13
C HIS A 252 -1.60 -15.43 1.53
N PHE A 253 -0.68 -15.80 2.42
CA PHE A 253 -0.58 -17.17 2.92
C PHE A 253 -1.67 -17.45 3.95
N ILE A 254 -2.56 -18.39 3.63
CA ILE A 254 -3.62 -18.83 4.54
C ILE A 254 -3.06 -19.84 5.55
N GLU A 255 -2.27 -20.82 5.07
CA GLU A 255 -1.66 -21.84 5.92
C GLU A 255 -0.17 -21.58 6.19
N ASN A 256 0.26 -21.74 7.43
CA ASN A 256 1.65 -21.48 7.86
C ASN A 256 2.68 -22.43 7.23
N ASN A 257 2.29 -23.68 6.98
CA ASN A 257 3.11 -24.71 6.33
C ASN A 257 3.44 -24.36 4.86
N GLU A 258 2.65 -23.49 4.22
CA GLU A 258 2.88 -23.03 2.85
C GLU A 258 3.69 -21.72 2.83
N SER A 259 3.58 -20.90 3.88
CA SER A 259 4.26 -19.60 3.99
C SER A 259 5.77 -19.71 3.83
N LEU A 260 6.26 -19.14 2.72
CA LEU A 260 7.69 -19.01 2.43
C LEU A 260 8.38 -18.13 3.49
N VAL A 261 7.67 -17.17 4.08
CA VAL A 261 8.20 -16.33 5.15
C VAL A 261 8.45 -17.13 6.42
N ILE A 262 7.48 -17.95 6.84
CA ILE A 262 7.62 -18.81 8.02
C ILE A 262 8.71 -19.86 7.81
N LYS A 263 8.77 -20.49 6.62
CA LYS A 263 9.84 -21.43 6.25
C LYS A 263 11.23 -20.79 6.30
N ALA A 264 11.37 -19.61 5.70
CA ALA A 264 12.65 -18.90 5.69
C ALA A 264 13.06 -18.53 7.12
N LEU A 265 12.14 -18.00 7.94
CA LEU A 265 12.41 -17.69 9.35
C LEU A 265 12.88 -18.92 10.14
N LEU A 266 12.27 -20.09 9.94
CA LEU A 266 12.68 -21.35 10.58
C LEU A 266 14.12 -21.74 10.23
N GLN A 267 14.54 -21.49 8.98
CA GLN A 267 15.87 -21.82 8.48
C GLN A 267 16.93 -20.75 8.81
N SER A 268 16.52 -19.49 8.98
CA SER A 268 17.41 -18.37 9.24
C SER A 268 17.84 -18.27 10.71
N ASN A 269 19.04 -17.73 10.91
CA ASN A 269 19.51 -17.24 12.21
C ASN A 269 19.00 -15.82 12.43
N VAL A 270 17.72 -15.71 12.75
CA VAL A 270 17.09 -14.42 13.05
C VAL A 270 17.78 -13.78 14.25
N THR A 271 18.17 -12.51 14.10
CA THR A 271 18.85 -11.75 15.16
C THR A 271 17.85 -11.02 16.05
N SER A 272 18.30 -10.57 17.22
CA SER A 272 17.50 -9.69 18.08
C SER A 272 17.06 -8.41 17.37
N ALA A 273 17.80 -7.94 16.35
CA ALA A 273 17.46 -6.74 15.59
C ALA A 273 16.14 -6.90 14.80
N PHE A 274 15.87 -8.08 14.23
CA PHE A 274 14.60 -8.37 13.57
C PHE A 274 13.43 -8.26 14.55
N ILE A 275 13.56 -8.89 15.73
CA ILE A 275 12.49 -8.92 16.74
C ILE A 275 12.25 -7.55 17.34
N GLN A 276 13.31 -6.78 17.61
CA GLN A 276 13.17 -5.41 18.08
C GLN A 276 12.40 -4.54 17.07
N ARG A 277 12.74 -4.62 15.78
CA ARG A 277 12.02 -3.90 14.73
C ARG A 277 10.57 -4.35 14.61
N PHE A 278 10.32 -5.66 14.67
CA PHE A 278 8.97 -6.20 14.63
C PHE A 278 8.12 -5.73 15.82
N LEU A 279 8.65 -5.77 17.04
CA LEU A 279 7.93 -5.30 18.23
C LEU A 279 7.70 -3.79 18.21
N LEU A 280 8.62 -3.00 17.65
CA LEU A 280 8.41 -1.57 17.43
C LEU A 280 7.23 -1.32 16.48
N LEU A 281 7.11 -2.09 15.40
CA LEU A 281 5.95 -2.01 14.50
C LEU A 281 4.66 -2.44 15.20
N ALA A 282 4.69 -3.53 15.96
CA ALA A 282 3.53 -3.99 16.73
C ALA A 282 3.06 -2.95 17.76
N ASN A 283 3.99 -2.21 18.38
CA ASN A 283 3.65 -1.19 19.35
C ASN A 283 3.16 0.13 18.73
N ARG A 284 3.36 0.37 17.42
CA ARG A 284 2.88 1.59 16.73
C ARG A 284 1.39 1.56 16.43
N GLU A 285 0.75 0.38 16.46
CA GLU A 285 -0.68 0.13 16.20
C GLU A 285 -1.19 0.50 14.78
N GLU A 286 -0.41 1.26 14.02
CA GLU A 286 -0.60 1.56 12.60
C GLU A 286 -0.07 0.42 11.70
N ASP A 287 -0.78 0.16 10.61
CA ASP A 287 -0.36 -0.84 9.63
C ASP A 287 0.61 -0.22 8.60
N PRO A 288 1.88 -0.68 8.51
CA PRO A 288 2.85 -0.11 7.59
C PRO A 288 2.66 -0.55 6.13
N VAL A 289 1.76 -1.49 5.86
CA VAL A 289 1.56 -2.09 4.53
C VAL A 289 0.41 -1.44 3.76
N TRP A 290 -0.66 -0.99 4.44
CA TRP A 290 -1.87 -0.50 3.78
C TRP A 290 -1.75 1.00 3.42
N PRO A 291 -1.68 1.38 2.13
CA PRO A 291 -1.42 2.77 1.73
C PRO A 291 -2.70 3.58 1.47
N PHE A 292 -3.87 2.93 1.45
CA PHE A 292 -5.12 3.53 0.99
C PHE A 292 -5.93 4.14 2.14
N ALA A 293 -6.80 5.11 1.81
CA ALA A 293 -7.79 5.60 2.76
C ALA A 293 -8.85 4.52 3.04
N GLY A 294 -9.27 4.42 4.31
CA GLY A 294 -10.23 3.42 4.77
C GLY A 294 -9.59 2.15 5.31
N GLU A 295 -10.41 1.22 5.77
CA GLU A 295 -9.94 0.00 6.41
C GLU A 295 -9.41 -1.03 5.40
N PRO A 296 -8.28 -1.72 5.70
CA PRO A 296 -7.80 -2.83 4.89
C PRO A 296 -8.78 -4.01 4.85
N PRO A 297 -8.64 -4.91 3.86
CA PRO A 297 -9.47 -6.13 3.79
C PRO A 297 -9.17 -7.13 4.93
N TYR A 298 -8.01 -6.99 5.57
CA TYR A 298 -7.53 -7.76 6.71
C TYR A 298 -7.44 -6.88 7.98
N ALA A 299 -7.25 -7.48 9.16
CA ALA A 299 -7.18 -6.74 10.42
C ALA A 299 -5.90 -5.90 10.58
N SER A 300 -4.74 -6.52 10.37
CA SER A 300 -3.42 -5.88 10.36
C SER A 300 -2.39 -6.85 9.82
N SER A 301 -1.48 -6.37 8.96
CA SER A 301 -0.34 -7.14 8.46
C SER A 301 0.60 -7.58 9.58
N VAL A 302 0.79 -6.71 10.58
CA VAL A 302 1.62 -6.96 11.76
C VAL A 302 0.98 -8.01 12.67
N LEU A 303 -0.31 -7.88 12.99
CA LEU A 303 -1.02 -8.86 13.82
C LEU A 303 -1.12 -10.22 13.12
N LYS A 304 -1.33 -10.24 11.80
CA LYS A 304 -1.33 -11.47 10.99
C LYS A 304 0.03 -12.16 11.07
N MET A 305 1.12 -11.43 10.85
CA MET A 305 2.48 -11.96 11.02
C MET A 305 2.70 -12.49 12.44
N LEU A 306 2.33 -11.72 13.47
CA LEU A 306 2.48 -12.13 14.86
C LEU A 306 1.78 -13.46 15.14
N ARG A 307 0.52 -13.59 14.73
CA ARG A 307 -0.26 -14.82 14.87
C ARG A 307 0.46 -16.00 14.20
N ASP A 308 0.97 -15.81 12.98
CA ASP A 308 1.63 -16.90 12.25
C ASP A 308 2.97 -17.31 12.90
N LEU A 309 3.72 -16.35 13.45
CA LEU A 309 4.93 -16.61 14.24
C LEU A 309 4.61 -17.45 15.48
N LEU A 310 3.55 -17.11 16.20
CA LEU A 310 3.13 -17.78 17.43
C LEU A 310 2.50 -19.15 17.17
N ALA A 311 1.79 -19.30 16.05
CA ALA A 311 1.23 -20.58 15.64
C ALA A 311 2.31 -21.65 15.41
N THR A 312 3.54 -21.23 15.11
CA THR A 312 4.69 -22.14 14.96
C THR A 312 5.50 -22.18 16.25
N ALA A 313 5.24 -23.19 17.10
CA ALA A 313 5.87 -23.35 18.43
C ALA A 313 7.39 -23.09 18.45
N GLN A 314 8.12 -23.70 17.49
CA GLN A 314 9.57 -23.54 17.37
C GLN A 314 10.00 -22.08 17.11
N LEU A 315 9.22 -21.31 16.35
CA LEU A 315 9.50 -19.89 16.12
C LEU A 315 9.14 -19.06 17.34
N GLY A 316 7.95 -19.25 17.91
CA GLY A 316 7.51 -18.54 19.10
C GLY A 316 8.53 -18.65 20.24
N ASP A 317 8.93 -19.86 20.60
CA ASP A 317 9.87 -20.09 21.70
C ASP A 317 11.32 -19.64 21.39
N ARG A 318 11.73 -19.65 20.12
CA ARG A 318 13.11 -19.27 19.72
C ARG A 318 13.29 -17.76 19.57
N LEU A 319 12.26 -17.07 19.08
CA LEU A 319 12.38 -15.68 18.64
C LEU A 319 12.19 -14.68 19.79
N PHE A 320 11.30 -14.96 20.74
CA PHE A 320 10.96 -14.01 21.80
C PHE A 320 11.70 -14.36 23.10
N TYR A 321 12.62 -13.48 23.52
CA TYR A 321 13.26 -13.61 24.84
C TYR A 321 12.34 -13.10 25.96
N SER A 322 12.66 -13.41 27.21
CA SER A 322 11.83 -13.04 28.39
C SER A 322 11.41 -11.56 28.45
N ASN A 323 12.30 -10.65 28.04
CA ASN A 323 11.99 -9.22 27.96
C ASN A 323 11.03 -8.90 26.82
N ASP A 324 11.25 -9.49 25.65
CA ASP A 324 10.41 -9.35 24.47
C ASP A 324 9.00 -9.88 24.71
N VAL A 325 8.87 -11.02 25.42
CA VAL A 325 7.58 -11.58 25.85
C VAL A 325 6.82 -10.60 26.72
N SER A 326 7.50 -9.92 27.64
CA SER A 326 6.86 -8.92 28.51
C SER A 326 6.29 -7.76 27.71
N VAL A 327 7.03 -7.27 26.71
CA VAL A 327 6.56 -6.24 25.78
C VAL A 327 5.40 -6.75 24.94
N LEU A 328 5.50 -7.96 24.40
CA LEU A 328 4.47 -8.58 23.57
C LEU A 328 3.15 -8.76 24.32
N VAL A 329 3.20 -9.26 25.56
CA VAL A 329 2.02 -9.41 26.42
C VAL A 329 1.35 -8.06 26.66
N ASN A 330 2.13 -7.03 26.98
CA ASN A 330 1.59 -5.68 27.17
C ASN A 330 0.92 -5.13 25.90
N ILE A 331 1.51 -5.37 24.72
CA ILE A 331 0.91 -4.98 23.43
C ILE A 331 -0.43 -5.70 23.24
N LEU A 332 -0.46 -7.02 23.40
CA LEU A 332 -1.67 -7.82 23.19
C LEU A 332 -2.80 -7.45 24.16
N LEU A 333 -2.49 -7.21 25.44
CA LEU A 333 -3.48 -6.80 26.44
C LEU A 333 -4.04 -5.42 26.15
N ARG A 334 -3.18 -4.46 25.76
CA ARG A 334 -3.61 -3.12 25.37
C ARG A 334 -4.52 -3.18 24.15
N GLU A 335 -4.13 -3.94 23.12
CA GLU A 335 -4.96 -4.17 21.93
C GLU A 335 -6.32 -4.80 22.27
N LEU A 336 -6.38 -5.80 23.16
CA LEU A 336 -7.64 -6.40 23.57
C LEU A 336 -8.54 -5.43 24.36
N ALA A 337 -7.95 -4.55 25.18
CA ALA A 337 -8.68 -3.58 25.99
C ALA A 337 -9.22 -2.42 25.13
N ASP A 338 -8.45 -1.97 24.14
CA ASP A 338 -8.77 -0.79 23.32
C ASP A 338 -9.63 -1.12 22.09
N CYS A 339 -9.58 -2.37 21.60
CA CYS A 339 -10.34 -2.78 20.42
C CYS A 339 -11.84 -2.95 20.68
N SER A 340 -12.66 -2.34 19.83
CA SER A 340 -14.08 -2.66 19.71
C SER A 340 -14.30 -4.08 19.13
N PRO A 341 -15.51 -4.66 19.31
CA PRO A 341 -15.86 -5.94 18.70
C PRO A 341 -15.65 -5.95 17.18
N GLY A 342 -14.94 -6.96 16.66
CA GLY A 342 -14.69 -7.07 15.22
C GLY A 342 -13.42 -7.81 14.83
N LYS A 343 -13.04 -7.69 13.55
CA LYS A 343 -11.94 -8.44 12.92
C LYS A 343 -10.59 -8.28 13.64
N ARG A 344 -10.30 -7.07 14.12
CA ARG A 344 -9.04 -6.78 14.83
C ARG A 344 -8.98 -7.56 16.14
N ARG A 345 -10.01 -7.45 16.98
CA ARG A 345 -10.09 -8.16 18.26
C ARG A 345 -10.06 -9.67 18.08
N ILE A 346 -10.74 -10.21 17.06
CA ILE A 346 -10.64 -11.64 16.69
C ILE A 346 -9.19 -12.03 16.39
N THR A 347 -8.47 -11.23 15.61
CA THR A 347 -7.07 -11.52 15.24
C THR A 347 -6.13 -11.48 16.45
N VAL A 348 -6.35 -10.53 17.38
CA VAL A 348 -5.60 -10.44 18.63
C VAL A 348 -5.90 -11.66 19.52
N LEU A 349 -7.17 -12.06 19.66
CA LEU A 349 -7.56 -13.27 20.39
C LEU A 349 -6.92 -14.52 19.77
N GLN A 350 -6.88 -14.63 18.45
CA GLN A 350 -6.17 -15.72 17.78
C GLN A 350 -4.68 -15.72 18.14
N ALA A 351 -4.00 -14.57 18.13
CA ALA A 351 -2.60 -14.48 18.54
C ALA A 351 -2.39 -14.90 20.02
N VAL A 352 -3.27 -14.48 20.93
CA VAL A 352 -3.23 -14.90 22.34
C VAL A 352 -3.48 -16.40 22.47
N ARG A 353 -4.41 -16.97 21.71
CA ARG A 353 -4.62 -18.43 21.64
C ARG A 353 -3.34 -19.13 21.19
N GLU A 354 -2.73 -18.72 20.09
CA GLU A 354 -1.50 -19.36 19.60
C GLU A 354 -0.36 -19.27 20.63
N MET A 355 -0.20 -18.11 21.28
CA MET A 355 0.78 -17.94 22.35
C MET A 355 0.52 -18.89 23.54
N THR A 356 -0.74 -19.00 23.96
CA THR A 356 -1.12 -19.82 25.12
C THR A 356 -1.14 -21.32 24.82
N CYS A 357 -1.54 -21.72 23.62
CA CYS A 357 -1.68 -23.12 23.22
C CYS A 357 -0.39 -23.74 22.70
N ASN A 358 0.36 -23.01 21.87
CA ASN A 358 1.46 -23.60 21.09
C ASN A 358 2.84 -23.27 21.65
N THR A 359 2.96 -22.23 22.46
CA THR A 359 4.26 -21.77 22.98
C THR A 359 4.36 -21.88 24.49
N SER A 360 5.60 -21.83 24.98
CA SER A 360 5.91 -21.70 26.40
C SER A 360 5.86 -20.26 26.91
N LEU A 361 5.68 -19.27 26.01
CA LEU A 361 5.78 -17.84 26.32
C LEU A 361 4.73 -17.35 27.33
N ALA A 362 3.55 -17.94 27.34
CA ALA A 362 2.48 -17.58 28.28
C ALA A 362 2.70 -18.13 29.71
N ALA A 363 3.73 -18.96 29.94
CA ALA A 363 3.99 -19.55 31.25
C ALA A 363 4.30 -18.46 32.29
N GLY A 364 3.53 -18.44 33.39
CA GLY A 364 3.67 -17.43 34.44
C GLY A 364 3.06 -16.06 34.11
N ARG A 365 2.28 -15.95 33.03
CA ARG A 365 1.52 -14.73 32.63
C ARG A 365 0.03 -15.00 32.47
N VAL A 366 -0.46 -16.04 33.15
CA VAL A 366 -1.84 -16.50 33.09
C VAL A 366 -2.81 -15.46 33.65
N ASP A 367 -2.43 -14.84 34.77
CA ASP A 367 -3.24 -13.82 35.44
C ASP A 367 -3.44 -12.59 34.54
N ASP A 368 -2.40 -12.19 33.79
CA ASP A 368 -2.43 -11.02 32.91
C ASP A 368 -3.55 -11.12 31.86
N PHE A 369 -3.78 -12.30 31.28
CA PHE A 369 -4.82 -12.51 30.25
C PHE A 369 -6.19 -12.86 30.82
N SER A 370 -6.24 -13.52 31.98
CA SER A 370 -7.48 -14.13 32.49
C SER A 370 -8.60 -13.10 32.73
N GLU A 371 -8.26 -11.92 33.25
CA GLU A 371 -9.23 -10.85 33.50
C GLU A 371 -9.81 -10.27 32.20
N VAL A 372 -8.94 -9.86 31.28
CA VAL A 372 -9.35 -9.21 30.02
C VAL A 372 -10.11 -10.19 29.12
N VAL A 373 -9.59 -11.41 28.96
CA VAL A 373 -10.24 -12.43 28.13
C VAL A 373 -11.54 -12.92 28.77
N GLY A 374 -11.60 -13.06 30.10
CA GLY A 374 -12.82 -13.38 30.82
C GLY A 374 -13.91 -12.33 30.61
N SER A 375 -13.55 -11.04 30.67
CA SER A 375 -14.45 -9.93 30.38
C SER A 375 -15.01 -10.01 28.96
N ILE A 376 -14.18 -10.32 27.96
CA ILE A 376 -14.63 -10.47 26.56
C ILE A 376 -15.60 -11.64 26.40
N ARG A 377 -15.32 -12.79 27.05
CA ARG A 377 -16.17 -13.98 27.03
C ARG A 377 -17.57 -13.70 27.59
N ASP A 378 -17.62 -12.98 28.71
CA ASP A 378 -18.85 -12.75 29.47
C ASP A 378 -19.62 -11.49 29.02
N SER A 379 -19.01 -10.63 28.20
CA SER A 379 -19.62 -9.41 27.67
C SER A 379 -20.75 -9.69 26.69
N GLU A 380 -21.90 -9.00 26.86
CA GLU A 380 -23.03 -9.09 25.93
C GLU A 380 -22.69 -8.51 24.55
N ASP A 381 -21.82 -7.50 24.49
CA ASP A 381 -21.45 -6.77 23.27
C ASP A 381 -20.44 -7.53 22.38
N SER A 382 -19.88 -8.65 22.85
CA SER A 382 -18.94 -9.45 22.08
C SER A 382 -19.61 -10.35 21.06
N LEU A 383 -18.96 -10.53 19.91
CA LEU A 383 -19.39 -11.43 18.85
C LEU A 383 -19.24 -12.90 19.28
N ASP A 384 -20.04 -13.80 18.71
CA ASP A 384 -20.02 -15.23 19.06
C ASP A 384 -18.65 -15.87 18.81
N GLU A 385 -17.97 -15.50 17.72
CA GLU A 385 -16.62 -15.98 17.41
C GLU A 385 -15.60 -15.54 18.48
N GLU A 386 -15.71 -14.30 18.97
CA GLU A 386 -14.83 -13.77 20.00
C GLU A 386 -15.07 -14.46 21.34
N LYS A 387 -16.34 -14.72 21.69
CA LYS A 387 -16.70 -15.48 22.89
C LYS A 387 -16.18 -16.90 22.83
N SER A 388 -16.28 -17.55 21.67
CA SER A 388 -15.76 -18.90 21.45
C SER A 388 -14.24 -18.96 21.62
N LEU A 389 -13.51 -18.02 21.03
CA LEU A 389 -12.05 -17.94 21.18
C LEU A 389 -11.64 -17.62 22.61
N ALA A 390 -12.35 -16.69 23.26
CA ALA A 390 -12.09 -16.32 24.65
C ALA A 390 -12.33 -17.50 25.60
N ALA A 391 -13.39 -18.29 25.38
CA ALA A 391 -13.64 -19.51 26.14
C ALA A 391 -12.51 -20.54 25.99
N GLU A 392 -12.05 -20.79 24.76
CA GLU A 392 -10.93 -21.71 24.49
C GLU A 392 -9.65 -21.27 25.22
N ILE A 393 -9.35 -19.98 25.19
CA ILE A 393 -8.17 -19.41 25.87
C ILE A 393 -8.31 -19.57 27.39
N VAL A 394 -9.46 -19.23 27.97
CA VAL A 394 -9.68 -19.35 29.43
C VAL A 394 -9.58 -20.80 29.90
N ASP A 395 -10.18 -21.74 29.16
CA ASP A 395 -10.11 -23.16 29.47
C ASP A 395 -8.65 -23.66 29.43
N LYS A 396 -7.87 -23.18 28.46
CA LYS A 396 -6.46 -23.54 28.35
C LYS A 396 -5.62 -22.94 29.46
N LEU A 397 -5.85 -21.68 29.81
CA LEU A 397 -5.19 -20.98 30.90
C LEU A 397 -5.47 -21.65 32.25
N ALA A 398 -6.69 -22.13 32.49
CA ALA A 398 -7.05 -22.88 33.70
C ALA A 398 -6.40 -24.29 33.78
N SER A 399 -5.95 -24.84 32.64
CA SER A 399 -5.30 -26.15 32.57
C SER A 399 -3.78 -26.12 32.78
N LYS A 400 -3.17 -24.93 32.78
CA LYS A 400 -1.73 -24.71 32.99
C LYS A 400 -1.48 -24.26 34.42
#